data_AF-A0A2N5IAA7-F1
#
_entry.id   AF-A0A2N5IAA7-F1
#
_cell.length_a   1.000
_cell.length_b   1.000
_cell.length_c   1.000
_cell.angle_alpha   90.00
_cell.angle_beta   90.00
_cell.angle_gamma   90.00
#
_symmetry.space_group_name_H-M   'P 1'
#
loop_
_entity.id
_entity.type
_entity.pdbx_description
1 polymer ?
#
loop_
_entity_poly.entity_id
_entity_poly.type
_entity_poly.pdbx_seq_one_letter_code
_entity_poly.pdbx_strand_id
1 'polypeptide(L)'
;MEYSTLIKKVFAKNNGLTITLFKEPFFTDRLHLMERQFGAYTKWVAFTKELEAFSQEQDYLEHNNKVRDMVIHFVKQHKEYENFIQCNIQERFPLERLQIPTKSVFRKENTGKTLLSIDLKSANYTALRAFHPSLVANTNTYQEFISQFTKEDSILHSKHMRQVIFGNLNNKRLAHIESYFVQQLLPVITEHFTVDDIVAFIKDEVVLDITGKEEKVSTFVQDLLSNAEKLDIHLEVQQYILKGITSFKKGEEVFEEFYLKDFENGQVEFKGVSSLYYPMVLRAYYGEEVTNSDLTFFHEGYLAQFTEDIHFFIQK
;
A
#
# COMPACT_ATOMS: atom_id res chain seq x y z
N MET A 1 4.63 -29.55 5.90
CA MET A 1 5.06 -29.64 4.49
C MET A 1 5.99 -28.47 4.24
N GLU A 2 7.19 -28.69 3.70
CA GLU A 2 8.09 -27.57 3.36
C GLU A 2 7.63 -26.99 2.02
N TYR A 3 7.09 -25.77 2.03
CA TYR A 3 6.61 -25.10 0.82
C TYR A 3 7.77 -24.51 0.01
N SER A 4 7.64 -24.48 -1.32
CA SER A 4 8.67 -23.91 -2.17
C SER A 4 8.89 -22.42 -1.91
N THR A 5 10.09 -21.95 -2.28
CA THR A 5 10.42 -20.51 -2.28
C THR A 5 9.42 -19.69 -3.10
N LEU A 6 8.82 -20.26 -4.15
CA LEU A 6 7.87 -19.55 -5.00
C LEU A 6 6.55 -19.29 -4.26
N ILE A 7 6.01 -20.29 -3.55
CA ILE A 7 4.80 -20.12 -2.73
C ILE A 7 5.03 -19.10 -1.61
N LYS A 8 6.17 -19.17 -0.91
CA LYS A 8 6.53 -18.18 0.12
C LYS A 8 6.62 -16.75 -0.43
N LYS A 9 7.16 -16.59 -1.65
CA LYS A 9 7.20 -15.30 -2.37
C LYS A 9 5.81 -14.79 -2.70
N VAL A 10 4.91 -15.65 -3.21
CA VAL A 10 3.53 -15.27 -3.51
C VAL A 10 2.81 -14.82 -2.25
N PHE A 11 2.93 -15.59 -1.17
CA PHE A 11 2.38 -15.23 0.13
C PHE A 11 2.85 -13.85 0.61
N ALA A 12 4.16 -13.63 0.62
CA ALA A 12 4.73 -12.37 1.08
C ALA A 12 4.24 -11.19 0.24
N LYS A 13 4.21 -11.33 -1.09
CA LYS A 13 3.70 -10.29 -2.00
C LYS A 13 2.21 -10.00 -1.81
N ASN A 14 1.38 -11.03 -1.72
CA ASN A 14 -0.06 -10.88 -1.55
C ASN A 14 -0.40 -10.15 -0.25
N ASN A 15 0.41 -10.36 0.79
CA ASN A 15 0.24 -9.74 2.10
C ASN A 15 1.06 -8.46 2.31
N GLY A 16 1.77 -7.97 1.28
CA GLY A 16 2.58 -6.75 1.36
C GLY A 16 3.74 -6.83 2.35
N LEU A 17 4.27 -8.04 2.61
CA LEU A 17 5.35 -8.26 3.56
C LEU A 17 6.71 -7.98 2.91
N THR A 18 7.55 -7.20 3.58
CA THR A 18 8.93 -6.89 3.16
C THR A 18 9.89 -8.05 3.50
N ILE A 19 9.63 -9.24 2.96
CA ILE A 19 10.46 -10.44 3.15
C ILE A 19 11.15 -10.79 1.83
N THR A 20 12.47 -10.96 1.87
CA THR A 20 13.28 -11.41 0.72
C THR A 20 14.05 -12.70 1.00
N LEU A 21 14.17 -13.10 2.27
CA LEU A 21 14.83 -14.32 2.70
C LEU A 21 13.80 -15.42 3.01
N PHE A 22 13.66 -16.37 2.09
CA PHE A 22 12.62 -17.43 2.14
C PHE A 22 13.14 -18.81 2.58
N LYS A 23 14.44 -18.91 2.86
CA LYS A 23 15.09 -20.13 3.36
C LYS A 23 14.80 -20.28 4.85
N GLU A 24 14.53 -21.49 5.32
CA GLU A 24 14.40 -21.77 6.76
C GLU A 24 15.77 -21.75 7.46
N PRO A 25 15.84 -21.40 8.76
CA PRO A 25 14.73 -20.97 9.63
C PRO A 25 14.33 -19.49 9.45
N PHE A 26 15.09 -18.72 8.65
CA PHE A 26 14.94 -17.27 8.53
C PHE A 26 13.54 -16.84 8.08
N PHE A 27 12.90 -17.57 7.17
CA PHE A 27 11.54 -17.24 6.74
C PHE A 27 10.57 -17.25 7.91
N THR A 28 10.57 -18.34 8.69
CA THR A 28 9.76 -18.47 9.90
C THR A 28 10.09 -17.40 10.93
N ASP A 29 11.37 -17.09 11.14
CA ASP A 29 11.78 -15.99 12.02
C ASP A 29 11.18 -14.64 11.59
N ARG A 30 11.16 -14.35 10.29
CA ARG A 30 10.55 -13.12 9.75
C ARG A 30 9.05 -13.09 9.96
N LEU A 31 8.36 -14.22 9.80
CA LEU A 31 6.92 -14.30 10.07
C LEU A 31 6.62 -13.98 11.54
N HIS A 32 7.40 -14.51 12.47
CA HIS A 32 7.24 -14.22 13.90
C HIS A 32 7.56 -12.76 14.24
N LEU A 33 8.63 -12.20 13.68
CA LEU A 33 8.98 -10.79 13.88
C LEU A 33 7.88 -9.85 13.38
N MET A 34 7.26 -10.20 12.24
CA MET A 34 6.19 -9.41 11.60
C MET A 34 4.78 -9.73 12.11
N GLU A 35 4.63 -10.64 13.08
CA GLU A 35 3.31 -11.05 13.58
C GLU A 35 2.56 -9.90 14.24
N ARG A 36 3.23 -9.14 15.12
CA ARG A 36 2.59 -8.04 15.86
C ARG A 36 2.00 -6.97 14.95
N GLN A 37 2.69 -6.66 13.86
CA GLN A 37 2.28 -5.57 12.96
C GLN A 37 1.35 -6.04 11.83
N PHE A 38 1.57 -7.25 11.32
CA PHE A 38 0.91 -7.69 10.08
C PHE A 38 0.09 -8.96 10.23
N GLY A 39 0.13 -9.63 11.39
CA GLY A 39 -0.41 -10.99 11.56
C GLY A 39 0.26 -11.99 10.62
N ALA A 40 1.54 -11.80 10.31
CA ALA A 40 2.23 -12.51 9.24
C ALA A 40 2.27 -14.03 9.43
N TYR A 41 2.56 -14.51 10.64
CA TYR A 41 2.54 -15.94 10.94
C TYR A 41 1.12 -16.49 10.92
N THR A 42 0.15 -15.78 11.50
CA THR A 42 -1.27 -16.19 11.49
C THR A 42 -1.81 -16.31 10.06
N LYS A 43 -1.51 -15.33 9.21
CA LYS A 43 -1.86 -15.33 7.78
C LYS A 43 -1.16 -16.44 7.02
N TRP A 44 0.11 -16.73 7.35
CA TRP A 44 0.83 -17.86 6.74
C TRP A 44 0.12 -19.18 7.04
N VAL A 45 -0.24 -19.42 8.30
CA VAL A 45 -0.99 -20.62 8.69
C VAL A 45 -2.32 -20.72 7.94
N ALA A 46 -3.10 -19.64 7.85
CA ALA A 46 -4.34 -19.63 7.09
C ALA A 46 -4.11 -19.93 5.60
N PHE A 47 -3.09 -19.32 5.00
CA PHE A 47 -2.72 -19.55 3.61
C PHE A 47 -2.31 -21.01 3.36
N THR A 48 -1.53 -21.61 4.25
CA THR A 48 -1.14 -23.03 4.11
C THR A 48 -2.33 -23.98 4.15
N LYS A 49 -3.39 -23.65 4.91
CA LYS A 49 -4.66 -24.40 4.90
C LYS A 49 -5.43 -24.23 3.60
N GLU A 50 -5.44 -23.02 3.04
CA GLU A 50 -6.04 -22.77 1.71
C GLU A 50 -5.35 -23.63 0.63
N LEU A 51 -4.03 -23.79 0.71
CA LEU A 51 -3.26 -24.62 -0.22
C LEU A 51 -3.61 -26.12 -0.13
N GLU A 52 -4.17 -26.61 0.98
CA GLU A 52 -4.60 -28.01 1.11
C GLU A 52 -5.79 -28.35 0.19
N ALA A 53 -6.50 -27.34 -0.34
CA ALA A 53 -7.54 -27.52 -1.34
C ALA A 53 -6.98 -27.85 -2.74
N PHE A 54 -5.66 -27.73 -2.94
CA PHE A 54 -4.97 -27.98 -4.19
C PHE A 54 -4.13 -29.26 -4.09
N SER A 55 -4.00 -30.02 -5.18
CA SER A 55 -3.25 -31.29 -5.16
C SER A 55 -1.74 -31.05 -5.04
N GLN A 56 -1.26 -29.95 -5.62
CA GLN A 56 0.14 -29.51 -5.59
C GLN A 56 0.23 -27.99 -5.68
N GLU A 57 1.37 -27.43 -5.26
CA GLU A 57 1.62 -25.97 -5.30
C GLU A 57 1.42 -25.36 -6.69
N GLN A 58 1.77 -26.10 -7.74
CA GLN A 58 1.65 -25.66 -9.12
C GLN A 58 0.18 -25.39 -9.50
N ASP A 59 -0.77 -26.18 -8.98
CA ASP A 59 -2.19 -26.01 -9.27
C ASP A 59 -2.70 -24.68 -8.70
N TYR A 60 -2.25 -24.28 -7.51
CA TYR A 60 -2.57 -22.98 -6.93
C TYR A 60 -1.98 -21.84 -7.76
N LEU A 61 -0.74 -21.97 -8.21
CA LEU A 61 -0.08 -20.93 -9.03
C LEU A 61 -0.78 -20.75 -10.38
N GLU A 62 -1.21 -21.85 -11.00
CA GLU A 62 -1.99 -21.84 -12.23
C GLU A 62 -3.37 -21.23 -12.02
N HIS A 63 -4.05 -21.59 -10.92
CA HIS A 63 -5.32 -20.98 -10.55
C HIS A 63 -5.19 -19.47 -10.32
N ASN A 64 -4.18 -19.04 -9.56
CA ASN A 64 -3.88 -17.63 -9.31
C ASN A 64 -3.64 -16.84 -10.62
N ASN A 65 -2.88 -17.41 -11.57
CA ASN A 65 -2.68 -16.82 -12.89
C ASN A 65 -3.96 -16.79 -13.72
N LYS A 66 -4.74 -17.88 -13.69
CA LYS A 66 -6.00 -17.98 -14.40
C LYS A 66 -7.00 -16.93 -13.92
N VAL A 67 -7.13 -16.73 -12.61
CA VAL A 67 -7.99 -15.67 -12.02
C VAL A 67 -7.58 -14.30 -12.52
N ARG A 68 -6.28 -13.96 -12.44
CA ARG A 68 -5.74 -12.71 -13.00
C ARG A 68 -6.15 -12.53 -14.47
N ASP A 69 -5.92 -13.53 -15.30
CA ASP A 69 -6.13 -13.45 -16.74
C ASP A 69 -7.62 -13.37 -17.09
N MET A 70 -8.49 -14.07 -16.34
CA MET A 70 -9.95 -13.96 -16.46
C MET A 70 -10.44 -12.54 -16.17
N VAL A 71 -9.93 -11.89 -15.11
CA VAL A 71 -10.33 -10.52 -14.76
C VAL A 71 -9.86 -9.53 -15.84
N ILE A 72 -8.60 -9.63 -16.28
CA ILE A 72 -8.07 -8.76 -17.34
C ILE A 72 -8.86 -8.94 -18.63
N HIS A 73 -9.14 -10.19 -19.02
CA HIS A 73 -9.93 -10.50 -20.20
C HIS A 73 -11.35 -9.95 -20.09
N PHE A 74 -11.99 -10.12 -18.92
CA PHE A 74 -13.31 -9.58 -18.63
C PHE A 74 -13.38 -8.07 -18.89
N VAL A 75 -12.43 -7.30 -18.38
CA VAL A 75 -12.41 -5.85 -18.60
C VAL A 75 -12.20 -5.52 -20.08
N LYS A 76 -11.22 -6.17 -20.72
CA LYS A 76 -10.79 -5.81 -22.09
C LYS A 76 -11.79 -6.16 -23.19
N GLN A 77 -12.67 -7.12 -22.96
CA GLN A 77 -13.70 -7.51 -23.95
C GLN A 77 -14.92 -6.57 -23.97
N HIS A 78 -15.07 -5.68 -22.98
CA HIS A 78 -16.16 -4.72 -22.96
C HIS A 78 -15.96 -3.60 -24.00
N LYS A 79 -17.02 -3.25 -24.74
CA LYS A 79 -17.01 -2.10 -25.66
C LYS A 79 -16.69 -0.80 -24.93
N GLU A 80 -17.11 -0.70 -23.67
CA GLU A 80 -16.82 0.46 -22.83
C GLU A 80 -15.32 0.60 -22.56
N TYR A 81 -14.56 -0.49 -22.60
CA TYR A 81 -13.11 -0.45 -22.45
C TYR A 81 -12.45 0.08 -23.73
N GLU A 82 -12.98 -0.25 -24.90
CA GLU A 82 -12.53 0.36 -26.15
C GLU A 82 -12.76 1.89 -26.13
N ASN A 83 -13.94 2.33 -25.69
CA ASN A 83 -14.22 3.75 -25.46
C ASN A 83 -13.27 4.35 -24.41
N PHE A 84 -13.00 3.62 -23.31
CA PHE A 84 -12.00 4.02 -22.33
C PHE A 84 -10.64 4.24 -22.94
N ILE A 85 -10.22 3.49 -23.97
CA ILE A 85 -8.93 3.72 -24.63
C ILE A 85 -9.00 4.93 -25.59
N GLN A 86 -10.09 5.08 -26.33
CA GLN A 86 -10.18 6.02 -27.45
C GLN A 86 -10.63 7.43 -27.08
N CYS A 87 -11.40 7.61 -25.99
CA CYS A 87 -11.99 8.90 -25.69
C CYS A 87 -10.95 9.96 -25.28
N ASN A 88 -11.32 11.23 -25.39
CA ASN A 88 -10.56 12.33 -24.82
C ASN A 88 -10.73 12.33 -23.29
N ILE A 89 -9.73 11.80 -22.57
CA ILE A 89 -9.83 11.68 -21.11
C ILE A 89 -9.75 13.03 -20.41
N GLN A 90 -9.01 13.98 -20.99
CA GLN A 90 -8.85 15.33 -20.43
C GLN A 90 -10.14 16.14 -20.51
N GLU A 91 -10.95 15.92 -21.54
CA GLU A 91 -12.27 16.57 -21.66
C GLU A 91 -13.29 15.94 -20.73
N ARG A 92 -13.28 14.60 -20.59
CA ARG A 92 -14.23 13.90 -19.72
C ARG A 92 -13.91 14.06 -18.22
N PHE A 93 -12.62 14.13 -17.87
CA PHE A 93 -12.11 14.28 -16.51
C PHE A 93 -11.11 15.43 -16.48
N PRO A 94 -11.55 16.69 -16.54
CA PRO A 94 -10.66 17.84 -16.63
C PRO A 94 -9.84 18.02 -15.34
N LEU A 95 -8.52 18.11 -15.50
CA LEU A 95 -7.61 18.42 -14.41
C LEU A 95 -7.19 19.88 -14.46
N GLU A 96 -7.33 20.59 -13.35
CA GLU A 96 -6.80 21.94 -13.20
C GLU A 96 -5.31 21.89 -12.85
N ARG A 97 -4.56 22.92 -13.27
CA ARG A 97 -3.16 23.08 -12.86
C ARG A 97 -3.12 23.64 -11.45
N LEU A 98 -2.74 22.79 -10.51
CA LEU A 98 -2.65 23.16 -9.10
C LEU A 98 -1.28 23.77 -8.78
N GLN A 99 -1.27 24.81 -7.96
CA GLN A 99 -0.05 25.37 -7.36
C GLN A 99 0.16 24.78 -5.97
N ILE A 100 0.20 23.45 -5.87
CA ILE A 100 0.36 22.72 -4.62
C ILE A 100 1.54 21.74 -4.69
N PRO A 101 2.14 21.33 -3.56
CA PRO A 101 3.24 20.38 -3.55
C PRO A 101 2.83 19.02 -4.13
N THR A 102 3.55 18.55 -5.14
CA THR A 102 3.31 17.24 -5.79
C THR A 102 4.35 16.17 -5.45
N LYS A 103 5.25 16.49 -4.51
CA LYS A 103 6.34 15.60 -4.11
C LYS A 103 5.94 14.77 -2.88
N SER A 104 6.68 13.68 -2.66
CA SER A 104 6.56 12.82 -1.48
C SER A 104 6.55 13.62 -0.17
N VAL A 105 5.69 13.20 0.75
CA VAL A 105 5.61 13.72 2.13
C VAL A 105 6.78 13.27 3.02
N PHE A 106 7.48 12.20 2.63
CA PHE A 106 8.62 11.63 3.36
C PHE A 106 9.86 12.50 3.21
N ARG A 107 9.96 13.53 4.07
CA ARG A 107 11.04 14.51 4.08
C ARG A 107 11.33 14.93 5.52
N LYS A 108 12.57 15.38 5.77
CA LYS A 108 13.00 15.82 7.10
C LYS A 108 12.14 16.97 7.63
N GLU A 109 11.74 17.90 6.77
CA GLU A 109 10.91 19.06 7.13
C GLU A 109 9.52 18.68 7.66
N ASN A 110 9.04 17.47 7.33
CA ASN A 110 7.73 17.00 7.78
C ASN A 110 7.81 16.11 9.03
N THR A 111 9.01 15.89 9.56
CA THR A 111 9.19 15.03 10.74
C THR A 111 8.66 15.72 12.00
N GLY A 112 7.94 14.96 12.83
CA GLY A 112 7.28 15.43 14.04
C GLY A 112 5.89 16.06 13.81
N LYS A 113 5.46 16.20 12.56
CA LYS A 113 4.13 16.75 12.23
C LYS A 113 3.03 15.72 12.41
N THR A 114 1.86 16.18 12.83
CA THR A 114 0.61 15.43 12.74
C THR A 114 0.04 15.62 11.34
N LEU A 115 -0.08 14.53 10.58
CA LEU A 115 -0.52 14.54 9.20
C LEU A 115 -1.84 13.79 9.03
N LEU A 116 -2.68 14.29 8.13
CA LEU A 116 -3.93 13.66 7.71
C LEU A 116 -3.81 13.25 6.24
N SER A 117 -3.74 11.95 5.99
CA SER A 117 -3.77 11.39 4.64
C SER A 117 -5.20 11.09 4.23
N ILE A 118 -5.56 11.47 3.00
CA ILE A 118 -6.84 11.21 2.36
C ILE A 118 -6.53 10.47 1.05
N ASP A 119 -6.85 9.18 1.00
CA ASP A 119 -6.50 8.28 -0.10
C ASP A 119 -7.77 7.66 -0.72
N LEU A 120 -7.79 7.43 -2.02
CA LEU A 120 -8.87 6.70 -2.69
C LEU A 120 -8.77 5.19 -2.41
N LYS A 121 -9.79 4.64 -1.74
CA LYS A 121 -9.86 3.18 -1.54
C LYS A 121 -9.91 2.47 -2.89
N SER A 122 -8.95 1.58 -3.11
CA SER A 122 -8.79 0.85 -4.39
C SER A 122 -8.84 1.78 -5.60
N ALA A 123 -8.08 2.89 -5.57
CA ALA A 123 -8.08 3.95 -6.57
C ALA A 123 -8.24 3.47 -8.03
N ASN A 124 -7.50 2.45 -8.44
CA ASN A 124 -7.54 1.91 -9.81
C ASN A 124 -8.90 1.30 -10.18
N TYR A 125 -9.52 0.59 -9.24
CA TYR A 125 -10.87 0.05 -9.36
C TYR A 125 -11.89 1.18 -9.41
N THR A 126 -11.79 2.13 -8.48
CA THR A 126 -12.68 3.28 -8.38
C THR A 126 -12.67 4.11 -9.66
N ALA A 127 -11.48 4.35 -10.23
CA ALA A 127 -11.31 5.03 -11.51
C ALA A 127 -11.97 4.28 -12.69
N LEU A 128 -11.81 2.96 -12.76
CA LEU A 128 -12.41 2.16 -13.81
C LEU A 128 -13.94 2.14 -13.70
N ARG A 129 -14.47 1.99 -12.48
CA ARG A 129 -15.91 2.04 -12.18
C ARG A 129 -16.52 3.39 -12.54
N ALA A 130 -15.86 4.47 -12.15
CA ALA A 130 -16.28 5.84 -12.48
C ALA A 130 -16.26 6.12 -13.99
N PHE A 131 -15.35 5.50 -14.74
CA PHE A 131 -15.39 5.58 -16.19
C PHE A 131 -16.64 4.88 -16.74
N HIS A 132 -16.89 3.64 -16.32
CA HIS A 132 -18.13 2.93 -16.63
C HIS A 132 -18.34 1.72 -15.69
N PRO A 133 -19.46 1.63 -14.95
CA PRO A 133 -19.67 0.56 -13.97
C PRO A 133 -19.64 -0.87 -14.54
N SER A 134 -20.04 -1.07 -15.81
CA SER A 134 -19.99 -2.40 -16.45
C SER A 134 -18.58 -2.99 -16.52
N LEU A 135 -17.53 -2.16 -16.57
CA LEU A 135 -16.14 -2.60 -16.62
C LEU A 135 -15.71 -3.34 -15.36
N VAL A 136 -16.45 -3.16 -14.27
CA VAL A 136 -16.27 -3.87 -13.00
C VAL A 136 -17.53 -4.64 -12.61
N ALA A 137 -18.29 -5.11 -13.61
CA ALA A 137 -19.51 -5.88 -13.42
C ALA A 137 -20.57 -5.20 -12.53
N ASN A 138 -20.61 -3.86 -12.52
CA ASN A 138 -21.51 -3.03 -11.71
C ASN A 138 -21.41 -3.30 -10.19
N THR A 139 -20.25 -3.74 -9.72
CA THR A 139 -20.00 -3.94 -8.29
C THR A 139 -19.62 -2.65 -7.58
N ASN A 140 -19.69 -2.65 -6.24
CA ASN A 140 -19.38 -1.47 -5.43
C ASN A 140 -17.96 -1.50 -4.85
N THR A 141 -17.37 -2.68 -4.74
CA THR A 141 -16.02 -2.85 -4.21
C THR A 141 -15.16 -3.77 -5.08
N TYR A 142 -13.84 -3.58 -4.99
CA TYR A 142 -12.88 -4.48 -5.64
C TYR A 142 -13.09 -5.94 -5.19
N GLN A 143 -13.39 -6.16 -3.91
CA GLN A 143 -13.60 -7.48 -3.34
C GLN A 143 -14.84 -8.16 -3.93
N GLU A 144 -15.95 -7.43 -4.07
CA GLU A 144 -17.14 -7.92 -4.76
C GLU A 144 -16.83 -8.29 -6.22
N PHE A 145 -16.06 -7.46 -6.92
CA PHE A 145 -15.66 -7.75 -8.29
C PHE A 145 -14.84 -9.04 -8.39
N ILE A 146 -13.78 -9.17 -7.59
CA ILE A 146 -12.90 -10.34 -7.64
C ILE A 146 -13.60 -11.61 -7.16
N SER A 147 -14.56 -11.52 -6.23
CA SER A 147 -15.34 -12.66 -5.74
C SER A 147 -16.13 -13.40 -6.83
N GLN A 148 -16.33 -12.78 -7.99
CA GLN A 148 -16.97 -13.42 -9.15
C GLN A 148 -16.04 -14.43 -9.85
N PHE A 149 -14.72 -14.35 -9.61
CA PHE A 149 -13.71 -15.15 -10.28
C PHE A 149 -13.03 -16.17 -9.37
N THR A 150 -13.12 -15.98 -8.05
CA THR A 150 -12.36 -16.74 -7.04
C THR A 150 -13.03 -16.65 -5.67
N LYS A 151 -12.83 -17.69 -4.84
CA LYS A 151 -13.24 -17.69 -3.42
C LYS A 151 -12.05 -17.72 -2.46
N GLU A 152 -10.84 -17.77 -3.02
CA GLU A 152 -9.58 -17.87 -2.29
C GLU A 152 -9.26 -16.52 -1.64
N ASP A 153 -9.21 -16.50 -0.30
CA ASP A 153 -8.99 -15.31 0.51
C ASP A 153 -7.64 -14.65 0.17
N SER A 154 -6.64 -15.50 -0.09
CA SER A 154 -5.30 -15.08 -0.49
C SER A 154 -5.26 -14.28 -1.80
N ILE A 155 -6.28 -14.43 -2.65
CA ILE A 155 -6.42 -13.70 -3.92
C ILE A 155 -7.34 -12.48 -3.74
N LEU A 156 -8.46 -12.64 -3.05
CA LEU A 156 -9.47 -11.59 -2.82
C LEU A 156 -8.87 -10.34 -2.16
N HIS A 157 -8.00 -10.54 -1.17
CA HIS A 157 -7.40 -9.45 -0.40
C HIS A 157 -5.99 -9.06 -0.87
N SER A 158 -5.50 -9.65 -1.97
CA SER A 158 -4.15 -9.39 -2.46
C SER A 158 -4.04 -8.01 -3.12
N LYS A 159 -3.34 -7.09 -2.46
CA LYS A 159 -2.95 -5.78 -3.05
C LYS A 159 -2.07 -5.98 -4.28
N HIS A 160 -1.20 -7.00 -4.27
CA HIS A 160 -0.36 -7.33 -5.41
C HIS A 160 -1.19 -7.79 -6.62
N MET A 161 -2.18 -8.67 -6.41
CA MET A 161 -3.09 -9.12 -7.46
C MET A 161 -3.81 -7.93 -8.10
N ARG A 162 -4.36 -7.02 -7.27
CA ARG A 162 -4.98 -5.77 -7.75
C ARG A 162 -4.01 -4.98 -8.63
N GLN A 163 -2.81 -4.72 -8.15
CA GLN A 163 -1.79 -3.97 -8.90
C GLN A 163 -1.45 -4.64 -10.24
N VAL A 164 -1.33 -5.96 -10.28
CA VAL A 164 -1.02 -6.69 -11.52
C VAL A 164 -2.19 -6.62 -12.51
N ILE A 165 -3.43 -6.82 -12.05
CA ILE A 165 -4.64 -6.76 -12.89
C ILE A 165 -4.77 -5.38 -13.53
N PHE A 166 -4.87 -4.33 -12.71
CA PHE A 166 -5.06 -2.96 -13.20
C PHE A 166 -3.81 -2.45 -13.93
N GLY A 167 -2.64 -2.93 -13.52
CA GLY A 167 -1.35 -2.72 -14.17
C GLY A 167 -1.31 -3.12 -15.65
N ASN A 168 -2.11 -4.13 -16.03
CA ASN A 168 -2.25 -4.63 -17.40
C ASN A 168 -3.34 -3.92 -18.22
N LEU A 169 -4.02 -2.93 -17.63
CA LEU A 169 -4.93 -2.01 -18.30
C LEU A 169 -4.19 -0.71 -18.68
N ASN A 170 -4.91 0.38 -18.94
CA ASN A 170 -4.30 1.67 -19.23
C ASN A 170 -4.02 2.48 -17.94
N ASN A 171 -2.90 2.19 -17.26
CA ASN A 171 -2.51 2.84 -16.00
C ASN A 171 -2.45 4.36 -16.07
N LYS A 172 -2.03 4.94 -17.21
CA LYS A 172 -1.93 6.40 -17.35
C LYS A 172 -3.31 7.06 -17.28
N ARG A 173 -4.31 6.43 -17.90
CA ARG A 173 -5.69 6.93 -17.90
C ARG A 173 -6.39 6.67 -16.57
N LEU A 174 -6.12 5.54 -15.91
CA LEU A 174 -6.58 5.30 -14.54
C LEU A 174 -6.02 6.36 -13.59
N ALA A 175 -4.70 6.58 -13.59
CA ALA A 175 -4.06 7.60 -12.75
C ALA A 175 -4.57 9.02 -13.00
N HIS A 176 -4.99 9.33 -14.24
CA HIS A 176 -5.62 10.60 -14.57
C HIS A 176 -6.98 10.76 -13.90
N ILE A 177 -7.83 9.71 -13.95
CA ILE A 177 -9.14 9.71 -13.28
C ILE A 177 -8.97 9.72 -11.75
N GLU A 178 -8.00 8.98 -11.22
CA GLU A 178 -7.64 9.00 -9.79
C GLU A 178 -7.33 10.44 -9.32
N SER A 179 -6.44 11.12 -10.04
CA SER A 179 -6.08 12.53 -9.76
C SER A 179 -7.28 13.47 -9.86
N TYR A 180 -8.20 13.20 -10.78
CA TYR A 180 -9.41 14.01 -10.95
C TYR A 180 -10.29 13.96 -9.71
N PHE A 181 -10.54 12.77 -9.16
CA PHE A 181 -11.39 12.62 -7.99
C PHE A 181 -10.79 13.27 -6.75
N VAL A 182 -9.48 13.14 -6.53
CA VAL A 182 -8.83 13.83 -5.41
C VAL A 182 -8.91 15.36 -5.60
N GLN A 183 -8.76 15.85 -6.83
CA GLN A 183 -8.92 17.28 -7.12
C GLN A 183 -10.34 17.79 -6.86
N GLN A 184 -11.38 16.98 -7.10
CA GLN A 184 -12.76 17.34 -6.77
C GLN A 184 -13.01 17.51 -5.26
N LEU A 185 -12.12 16.98 -4.40
CA LEU A 185 -12.20 17.14 -2.95
C LEU A 185 -11.52 18.42 -2.44
N LEU A 186 -10.72 19.11 -3.29
CA LEU A 186 -10.00 20.32 -2.89
C LEU A 186 -10.91 21.45 -2.39
N PRO A 187 -12.09 21.74 -2.97
CA PRO A 187 -12.98 22.77 -2.45
C PRO A 187 -13.30 22.55 -0.96
N VAL A 188 -13.67 21.32 -0.60
CA VAL A 188 -13.98 20.92 0.79
C VAL A 188 -12.74 21.03 1.67
N ILE A 189 -11.57 20.63 1.18
CA ILE A 189 -10.30 20.81 1.90
C ILE A 189 -10.05 22.29 2.18
N THR A 190 -10.24 23.16 1.19
CA THR A 190 -9.96 24.60 1.31
C THR A 190 -10.99 25.40 2.12
N GLU A 191 -12.15 24.81 2.42
CA GLU A 191 -13.13 25.39 3.36
C GLU A 191 -12.67 25.26 4.82
N HIS A 192 -11.88 24.22 5.12
CA HIS A 192 -11.45 23.89 6.49
C HIS A 192 -9.96 24.19 6.75
N PHE A 193 -9.14 24.04 5.71
CA PHE A 193 -7.67 24.18 5.73
C PHE A 193 -7.21 25.16 4.65
N THR A 194 -6.01 25.70 4.78
CA THR A 194 -5.44 26.56 3.73
C THR A 194 -4.68 25.72 2.71
N VAL A 195 -4.36 26.31 1.55
CA VAL A 195 -3.51 25.65 0.55
C VAL A 195 -2.12 25.31 1.12
N ASP A 196 -1.61 26.13 2.03
CA ASP A 196 -0.32 25.92 2.70
C ASP A 196 -0.32 24.70 3.64
N ASP A 197 -1.50 24.25 4.06
CA ASP A 197 -1.65 23.04 4.86
C ASP A 197 -1.49 21.77 4.01
N ILE A 198 -1.60 21.87 2.68
CA ILE A 198 -1.41 20.73 1.78
C ILE A 198 0.09 20.47 1.60
N VAL A 199 0.60 19.42 2.27
CA VAL A 199 2.03 19.07 2.20
C VAL A 199 2.37 18.13 1.05
N ALA A 200 1.38 17.40 0.53
CA ALA A 200 1.54 16.55 -0.64
C ALA A 200 0.22 16.31 -1.37
N PHE A 201 0.27 16.32 -2.70
CA PHE A 201 -0.77 15.83 -3.59
C PHE A 201 -0.13 14.87 -4.59
N ILE A 202 -0.42 13.59 -4.46
CA ILE A 202 0.25 12.52 -5.20
C ILE A 202 -0.81 11.58 -5.76
N LYS A 203 -1.26 11.85 -6.99
CA LYS A 203 -2.25 11.04 -7.71
C LYS A 203 -3.56 10.86 -6.93
N ASP A 204 -3.71 9.73 -6.24
CA ASP A 204 -4.85 9.27 -5.46
C ASP A 204 -4.81 9.68 -3.97
N GLU A 205 -3.72 10.30 -3.52
CA GLU A 205 -3.51 10.74 -2.14
C GLU A 205 -3.35 12.27 -2.05
N VAL A 206 -4.01 12.88 -1.07
CA VAL A 206 -3.69 14.23 -0.58
C VAL A 206 -3.39 14.18 0.91
N VAL A 207 -2.32 14.86 1.32
CA VAL A 207 -1.85 14.86 2.71
C VAL A 207 -1.82 16.28 3.24
N LEU A 208 -2.44 16.47 4.40
CA LEU A 208 -2.52 17.75 5.10
C LEU A 208 -1.64 17.74 6.34
N ASP A 209 -0.99 18.87 6.63
CA ASP A 209 -0.41 19.18 7.94
C ASP A 209 -1.50 19.75 8.85
N ILE A 210 -1.88 18.95 9.84
CA ILE A 210 -2.93 19.30 10.81
C ILE A 210 -2.36 19.57 12.20
N THR A 211 -1.04 19.77 12.30
CA THR A 211 -0.36 20.04 13.57
C THR A 211 -0.97 21.26 14.25
N GLY A 212 -1.56 21.07 15.43
CA GLY A 212 -2.21 22.14 16.20
C GLY A 212 -3.57 22.59 15.64
N LYS A 213 -4.19 21.78 14.77
CA LYS A 213 -5.51 22.00 14.15
C LYS A 213 -6.42 20.78 14.31
N GLU A 214 -6.10 19.88 15.22
CA GLU A 214 -6.75 18.59 15.40
C GLU A 214 -8.24 18.74 15.75
N GLU A 215 -8.64 19.85 16.36
CA GLU A 215 -10.05 20.15 16.70
C GLU A 215 -10.97 20.28 15.50
N LYS A 216 -10.43 20.63 14.31
CA LYS A 216 -11.20 20.78 13.08
C LYS A 216 -11.44 19.46 12.35
N VAL A 217 -10.62 18.45 12.63
CA VAL A 217 -10.54 17.21 11.84
C VAL A 217 -11.88 16.49 11.81
N SER A 218 -12.59 16.39 12.94
CA SER A 218 -13.86 15.66 12.99
C SER A 218 -14.92 16.24 12.05
N THR A 219 -15.11 17.57 12.06
CA THR A 219 -16.10 18.23 11.19
C THR A 219 -15.66 18.15 9.73
N PHE A 220 -14.38 18.41 9.45
CA PHE A 220 -13.82 18.28 8.11
C PHE A 220 -14.03 16.88 7.53
N VAL A 221 -13.73 15.82 8.29
CA VAL A 221 -13.88 14.44 7.81
C VAL A 221 -15.34 14.10 7.52
N GLN A 222 -16.30 14.62 8.29
CA GLN A 222 -17.73 14.44 8.00
C GLN A 222 -18.11 15.08 6.66
N ASP A 223 -17.70 16.32 6.42
CA ASP A 223 -17.97 17.02 5.17
C ASP A 223 -17.28 16.35 3.98
N LEU A 224 -16.04 15.92 4.17
CA LEU A 224 -15.25 15.20 3.17
C LEU A 224 -15.94 13.90 2.75
N LEU A 225 -16.39 13.09 3.71
CA LEU A 225 -17.08 11.82 3.43
C LEU A 225 -18.45 12.05 2.76
N SER A 226 -19.18 13.10 3.15
CA SER A 226 -20.44 13.47 2.49
C SER A 226 -20.23 13.84 1.02
N ASN A 227 -19.14 14.54 0.69
CA ASN A 227 -18.81 14.90 -0.69
C ASN A 227 -18.26 13.69 -1.48
N ALA A 228 -17.50 12.81 -0.84
CA ALA A 228 -17.07 11.55 -1.44
C ALA A 228 -18.26 10.66 -1.84
N GLU A 229 -19.30 10.59 -1.01
CA GLU A 229 -20.54 9.86 -1.31
C GLU A 229 -21.25 10.43 -2.54
N LYS A 230 -21.35 11.76 -2.67
CA LYS A 230 -21.93 12.43 -3.85
C LYS A 230 -21.15 12.13 -5.13
N LEU A 231 -19.84 11.93 -5.02
CA LEU A 231 -18.95 11.57 -6.13
C LEU A 231 -18.93 10.06 -6.40
N ASP A 232 -19.65 9.25 -5.61
CA ASP A 232 -19.60 7.78 -5.62
C ASP A 232 -18.16 7.24 -5.55
N ILE A 233 -17.39 7.77 -4.59
CA ILE A 233 -16.04 7.31 -4.27
C ILE A 233 -15.93 6.97 -2.78
N HIS A 234 -15.01 6.07 -2.47
CA HIS A 234 -14.71 5.68 -1.10
C HIS A 234 -13.32 6.18 -0.71
N LEU A 235 -13.21 6.79 0.47
CA LEU A 235 -11.97 7.31 1.00
C LEU A 235 -11.43 6.45 2.15
N GLU A 236 -10.11 6.42 2.26
CA GLU A 236 -9.37 6.04 3.44
C GLU A 236 -8.73 7.29 4.02
N VAL A 237 -9.22 7.70 5.19
CA VAL A 237 -8.71 8.86 5.92
C VAL A 237 -7.92 8.36 7.12
N GLN A 238 -6.66 8.74 7.20
CA GLN A 238 -5.75 8.26 8.24
C GLN A 238 -4.95 9.42 8.82
N GLN A 239 -5.04 9.58 10.14
CA GLN A 239 -4.21 10.48 10.92
C GLN A 239 -2.98 9.74 11.46
N TYR A 240 -1.81 10.34 11.31
CA TYR A 240 -0.55 9.80 11.83
C TYR A 240 0.47 10.89 12.14
N ILE A 241 1.39 10.59 13.05
CA ILE A 241 2.60 11.40 13.25
C ILE A 241 3.70 10.84 12.35
N LEU A 242 4.36 11.70 11.59
CA LEU A 242 5.50 11.28 10.77
C LEU A 242 6.79 11.36 11.58
N LYS A 243 7.41 10.22 11.85
CA LYS A 243 8.67 10.13 12.59
C LYS A 243 9.84 9.79 11.67
N GLY A 244 10.99 10.38 11.93
CA GLY A 244 12.25 10.05 11.23
C GLY A 244 12.90 8.83 11.87
N ILE A 245 13.58 8.03 11.05
CA ILE A 245 14.39 6.90 11.51
C ILE A 245 15.85 7.20 11.17
N THR A 246 16.66 7.38 12.21
CA THR A 246 18.10 7.60 12.07
C THR A 246 18.81 6.25 12.08
N SER A 247 19.75 6.05 11.16
CA SER A 247 20.62 4.88 11.15
C SER A 247 22.01 5.26 11.67
N PHE A 248 22.66 4.34 12.36
CA PHE A 248 24.03 4.48 12.81
C PHE A 248 24.84 3.28 12.35
N LYS A 249 25.96 3.53 11.70
CA LYS A 249 26.85 2.51 11.16
C LYS A 249 28.25 2.78 11.67
N LYS A 250 28.86 1.82 12.38
CA LYS A 250 30.15 2.02 13.08
C LYS A 250 30.15 3.22 14.04
N GLY A 251 29.01 3.54 14.64
CA GLY A 251 28.86 4.70 15.53
C GLY A 251 28.75 6.06 14.84
N GLU A 252 28.76 6.10 13.50
CA GLU A 252 28.52 7.32 12.73
C GLU A 252 27.04 7.40 12.32
N GLU A 253 26.45 8.58 12.49
CA GLU A 253 25.09 8.86 12.01
C GLU A 253 25.08 8.88 10.49
N VAL A 254 24.27 7.99 9.90
CA VAL A 254 24.04 7.93 8.46
C VAL A 254 22.58 8.30 8.21
N PHE A 255 22.38 9.38 7.47
CA PHE A 255 21.05 9.80 7.06
C PHE A 255 20.55 8.85 5.98
N GLU A 256 19.53 8.06 6.33
CA GLU A 256 18.73 7.31 5.37
C GLU A 256 17.34 7.97 5.33
N GLU A 257 16.71 8.01 4.16
CA GLU A 257 15.34 8.55 4.00
C GLU A 257 14.30 7.56 4.53
N PHE A 258 14.45 7.15 5.79
CA PHE A 258 13.59 6.20 6.48
C PHE A 258 12.64 6.93 7.42
N TYR A 259 11.38 6.55 7.34
CA TYR A 259 10.31 7.20 8.09
C TYR A 259 9.35 6.17 8.66
N LEU A 260 8.62 6.58 9.68
CA LEU A 260 7.57 5.82 10.33
C LEU A 260 6.30 6.68 10.35
N LYS A 261 5.19 6.17 9.79
CA LYS A 261 3.85 6.68 10.10
C LYS A 261 3.41 6.03 11.40
N ASP A 262 3.18 6.82 12.44
CA ASP A 262 2.68 6.37 13.75
C ASP A 262 1.21 6.75 13.89
N PHE A 263 0.31 5.76 13.78
CA PHE A 263 -1.13 5.98 13.74
C PHE A 263 -1.73 5.93 15.15
N GLU A 264 -2.82 6.66 15.39
CA GLU A 264 -3.45 6.75 16.72
C GLU A 264 -3.94 5.40 17.27
N ASN A 265 -4.24 4.44 16.40
CA ASN A 265 -4.68 3.10 16.77
C ASN A 265 -3.52 2.17 17.20
N GLY A 266 -2.30 2.70 17.31
CA GLY A 266 -1.09 1.95 17.67
C GLY A 266 -0.51 1.12 16.52
N GLN A 267 -1.08 1.18 15.32
CA GLN A 267 -0.44 0.64 14.12
C GLN A 267 0.68 1.57 13.68
N VAL A 268 1.66 1.01 12.96
CA VAL A 268 2.73 1.77 12.33
C VAL A 268 2.99 1.31 10.91
N GLU A 269 3.48 2.22 10.07
CA GLU A 269 3.92 1.90 8.71
C GLU A 269 5.31 2.48 8.44
N PHE A 270 6.26 1.61 8.14
CA PHE A 270 7.63 1.98 7.77
C PHE A 270 7.71 2.36 6.28
N LYS A 271 8.39 3.47 5.99
CA LYS A 271 8.53 4.04 4.65
C LYS A 271 10.00 4.28 4.33
N GLY A 272 10.40 3.95 3.11
CA GLY A 272 11.80 4.03 2.67
C GLY A 272 12.70 2.88 3.15
N VAL A 273 12.29 2.12 4.17
CA VAL A 273 13.09 1.02 4.73
C VAL A 273 13.20 -0.15 3.76
N SER A 274 14.42 -0.46 3.32
CA SER A 274 14.69 -1.58 2.42
C SER A 274 14.48 -2.93 3.13
N SER A 275 14.24 -4.00 2.35
CA SER A 275 14.12 -5.35 2.90
C SER A 275 15.34 -5.85 3.68
N LEU A 276 16.52 -5.28 3.42
CA LEU A 276 17.74 -5.62 4.16
C LEU A 276 17.69 -5.07 5.58
N TYR A 277 17.20 -3.84 5.74
CA TYR A 277 17.18 -3.15 7.03
C TYR A 277 15.88 -3.35 7.82
N TYR A 278 14.82 -3.79 7.14
CA TYR A 278 13.49 -3.94 7.73
C TYR A 278 13.47 -4.74 9.05
N PRO A 279 14.15 -5.91 9.17
CA PRO A 279 14.15 -6.67 10.41
C PRO A 279 14.80 -5.90 11.57
N MET A 280 15.94 -5.24 11.31
CA MET A 280 16.66 -4.45 12.32
C MET A 280 15.87 -3.21 12.75
N VAL A 281 15.23 -2.52 11.81
CA VAL A 281 14.36 -1.37 12.11
C VAL A 281 13.16 -1.80 12.96
N LEU A 282 12.58 -2.96 12.68
CA LEU A 282 11.45 -3.49 13.44
C LEU A 282 11.85 -3.90 14.88
N ARG A 283 13.05 -4.48 15.05
CA ARG A 283 13.64 -4.73 16.38
C ARG A 283 13.85 -3.44 17.16
N ALA A 284 14.43 -2.42 16.52
CA ALA A 284 14.62 -1.10 17.13
C ALA A 284 13.30 -0.46 17.57
N TYR A 285 12.24 -0.59 16.75
CA TYR A 285 10.90 -0.13 17.11
C TYR A 285 10.34 -0.82 18.36
N TYR A 286 10.51 -2.13 18.48
CA TYR A 286 10.05 -2.88 19.65
C TYR A 286 10.99 -2.80 20.85
N GLY A 287 12.14 -2.13 20.74
CA GLY A 287 13.17 -2.12 21.79
C GLY A 287 13.80 -3.50 22.02
N GLU A 288 13.85 -4.32 20.98
CA GLU A 288 14.39 -5.68 21.02
C GLU A 288 15.81 -5.75 20.48
N GLU A 289 16.58 -6.72 20.95
CA GLU A 289 17.93 -6.96 20.43
C GLU A 289 17.89 -7.52 19.00
N VAL A 290 18.79 -7.03 18.16
CA VAL A 290 19.02 -7.55 16.81
C VAL A 290 19.68 -8.92 16.91
N THR A 291 19.14 -9.90 16.18
CA THR A 291 19.67 -11.27 16.16
C THR A 291 20.53 -11.54 14.93
N ASN A 292 21.30 -12.63 14.94
CA ASN A 292 22.02 -13.10 13.74
C ASN A 292 21.09 -13.36 12.55
N SER A 293 19.85 -13.81 12.83
CA SER A 293 18.83 -13.99 11.79
C SER A 293 18.51 -12.67 11.11
N ASP A 294 18.35 -11.58 11.88
CA ASP A 294 18.00 -10.25 11.37
C ASP A 294 19.11 -9.63 10.51
N LEU A 295 20.37 -9.96 10.81
CA LEU A 295 21.56 -9.52 10.05
C LEU A 295 21.79 -10.29 8.74
N THR A 296 21.04 -11.37 8.51
CA THR A 296 21.24 -12.26 7.37
C THR A 296 20.33 -11.90 6.20
N PHE A 297 20.88 -11.91 4.98
CA PHE A 297 20.18 -11.60 3.73
C PHE A 297 20.79 -12.35 2.53
N PHE A 298 20.13 -12.29 1.37
CA PHE A 298 20.70 -12.81 0.12
C PHE A 298 21.47 -11.71 -0.63
N HIS A 299 22.69 -12.03 -1.05
CA HIS A 299 23.50 -11.19 -1.92
C HIS A 299 24.07 -12.04 -3.06
N GLU A 300 23.75 -11.69 -4.31
CA GLU A 300 24.21 -12.41 -5.51
C GLU A 300 23.96 -13.93 -5.48
N GLY A 301 22.86 -14.36 -4.87
CA GLY A 301 22.50 -15.78 -4.73
C GLY A 301 23.15 -16.51 -3.54
N TYR A 302 24.04 -15.84 -2.80
CA TYR A 302 24.67 -16.36 -1.60
C TYR A 302 24.04 -15.80 -0.34
N LEU A 303 24.07 -16.59 0.73
CA LEU A 303 23.69 -16.12 2.05
C LEU A 303 24.83 -15.23 2.57
N ALA A 304 24.50 -13.97 2.88
CA ALA A 304 25.42 -12.98 3.41
C ALA A 304 24.91 -12.46 4.75
N GLN A 305 25.81 -11.88 5.54
CA GLN A 305 25.49 -11.32 6.84
C GLN A 305 26.19 -9.97 7.00
N PHE A 306 25.50 -8.99 7.61
CA PHE A 306 26.17 -7.80 8.10
C PHE A 306 27.13 -8.17 9.23
N THR A 307 28.40 -7.78 9.10
CA THR A 307 29.44 -7.99 10.13
C THR A 307 29.72 -6.73 10.93
N GLU A 308 29.24 -5.58 10.47
CA GLU A 308 29.42 -4.29 11.12
C GLU A 308 28.26 -4.02 12.07
N ASP A 309 28.51 -3.23 13.11
CA ASP A 309 27.47 -2.79 14.04
C ASP A 309 26.57 -1.75 13.35
N ILE A 310 25.28 -2.09 13.29
CA ILE A 310 24.22 -1.29 12.68
C ILE A 310 23.07 -1.20 13.69
N HIS A 311 22.73 0.02 14.07
CA HIS A 311 21.58 0.28 14.93
C HIS A 311 20.71 1.40 14.36
N PHE A 312 19.42 1.34 14.69
CA PHE A 312 18.44 2.31 14.25
C PHE A 312 17.82 2.99 15.47
N PHE A 313 17.59 4.28 15.34
CA PHE A 313 16.90 5.08 16.33
C PHE A 313 15.66 5.70 15.71
N ILE A 314 14.51 5.47 16.34
CA ILE A 314 13.24 6.05 15.91
C ILE A 314 13.01 7.30 16.76
N GLN A 315 12.88 8.44 16.08
CA GLN A 315 12.59 9.70 16.75
C GLN A 315 11.25 9.59 17.47
N LYS A 316 11.24 9.95 18.75
CA LYS A 316 10.05 9.82 19.61
C LYS A 316 8.99 10.84 19.29
#